data_AF-A0AAX1LBW2-F1
#
_entry.id   AF-A0AAX1LBW2-F1
#
_cell.length_a   1.000
_cell.length_b   1.000
_cell.length_c   1.000
_cell.angle_alpha   90.00
_cell.angle_beta   90.00
_cell.angle_gamma   90.00
#
_symmetry.space_group_name_H-M   'P 1'
#
loop_
_entity.id
_entity.type
_entity.pdbx_description
1 polymer ?
#
loop_
_entity_poly.entity_id
_entity_poly.type
_entity_poly.pdbx_seq_one_letter_code
_entity_poly.pdbx_strand_id
1 'polypeptide(L)'
;MERSLARLSGPPRVAVTSPVAALEVPVRGATVVHAAWPLTQPGIDVGVLVTERVTGRMRARMQVGPFPIVVCASIADVQQAIDAVNLPRAREQALAREVTHTARQYPHANVPATHLPRPREERTWARGTNVGVRVCVVGHGRVDLPGFDVVAGPDKGADVCVAVAGPNGWEAGDREILAECFAAIGRLVVTAPPPPGLDDWVVVARHGLPEAIAQACQRPPAVPLPPVPVSRVATARFRRRTLWEPIIVSVIVAVGLSRMLPVAVAAALAGVLYGVRRSRRQAKSPGRAWAENLVQG
;
A
#
# COMPACT_ATOMS: atom_id res chain seq x y z
N MET A 1 -17.67 15.62 16.63
CA MET A 1 -16.23 15.35 16.86
C MET A 1 -16.01 13.97 17.46
N GLU A 2 -16.77 13.60 18.51
CA GLU A 2 -16.74 12.26 19.14
C GLU A 2 -16.94 11.09 18.17
N ARG A 3 -17.91 11.16 17.24
CA ARG A 3 -18.11 10.08 16.24
C ARG A 3 -16.94 9.90 15.28
N SER A 4 -16.15 10.93 15.01
CA SER A 4 -14.98 10.87 14.12
C SER A 4 -13.75 10.37 14.87
N LEU A 5 -13.58 10.78 16.13
CA LEU A 5 -12.54 10.27 17.03
C LEU A 5 -12.80 8.80 17.41
N ALA A 6 -14.03 8.42 17.75
CA ALA A 6 -14.42 7.03 18.01
C ALA A 6 -14.23 6.12 16.78
N ARG A 7 -14.33 6.66 15.57
CA ARG A 7 -14.00 5.92 14.32
C ARG A 7 -12.50 5.71 14.12
N LEU A 8 -11.66 6.49 14.79
CA LEU A 8 -10.20 6.39 14.76
C LEU A 8 -9.63 5.63 15.97
N SER A 9 -10.30 5.68 17.12
CA SER A 9 -9.89 5.03 18.38
C SER A 9 -10.67 3.74 18.72
N GLY A 10 -11.80 3.48 18.05
CA GLY A 10 -12.58 2.26 18.21
C GLY A 10 -11.89 1.01 17.64
N PRO A 11 -12.52 -0.17 17.79
CA PRO A 11 -11.96 -1.43 17.29
C PRO A 11 -11.62 -1.34 15.79
N PRO A 12 -10.55 -2.02 15.32
CA PRO A 12 -10.19 -2.06 13.92
C PRO A 12 -11.33 -2.63 13.06
N ARG A 13 -11.47 -2.10 11.85
CA ARG A 13 -12.51 -2.51 10.91
C ARG A 13 -11.94 -3.49 9.91
N VAL A 14 -12.41 -4.72 9.94
CA VAL A 14 -11.89 -5.80 9.10
C VAL A 14 -12.94 -6.20 8.09
N ALA A 15 -12.55 -6.29 6.83
CA ALA A 15 -13.38 -6.88 5.78
C ALA A 15 -12.85 -8.25 5.41
N VAL A 16 -13.72 -9.26 5.43
CA VAL A 16 -13.39 -10.63 5.01
C VAL A 16 -14.17 -10.92 3.73
N THR A 17 -13.48 -11.36 2.69
CA THR A 17 -14.07 -11.63 1.38
C THR A 17 -13.41 -12.82 0.72
N SER A 18 -14.12 -13.46 -0.21
CA SER A 18 -13.55 -14.34 -1.22
C SER A 18 -13.58 -13.64 -2.59
N PRO A 19 -12.99 -14.24 -3.64
CA PRO A 19 -13.13 -13.74 -5.01
C PRO A 19 -14.57 -13.64 -5.52
N VAL A 20 -15.49 -14.38 -4.91
CA VAL A 20 -16.89 -14.50 -5.39
C VAL A 20 -17.90 -13.77 -4.50
N ALA A 21 -17.60 -13.56 -3.21
CA ALA A 21 -18.56 -12.96 -2.28
C ALA A 21 -17.88 -12.34 -1.05
N ALA A 22 -18.59 -11.39 -0.43
CA ALA A 22 -18.31 -10.97 0.94
C ALA A 22 -18.58 -12.12 1.92
N LEU A 23 -17.76 -12.24 2.98
CA LEU A 23 -17.89 -13.31 3.97
C LEU A 23 -18.19 -12.72 5.35
N GLU A 24 -19.20 -13.26 6.03
CA GLU A 24 -19.56 -12.87 7.39
C GLU A 24 -18.85 -13.74 8.41
N VAL A 25 -17.57 -13.42 8.65
CA VAL A 25 -16.73 -14.15 9.61
C VAL A 25 -16.52 -13.28 10.84
N PRO A 26 -16.91 -13.72 12.05
CA PRO A 26 -16.66 -12.96 13.26
C PRO A 26 -15.17 -12.90 13.55
N VAL A 27 -14.66 -11.69 13.83
CA VAL A 27 -13.27 -11.43 14.18
C VAL A 27 -13.21 -10.85 15.59
N ARG A 28 -12.43 -11.46 16.47
CA ARG A 28 -12.31 -11.00 17.86
C ARG A 28 -11.64 -9.63 17.92
N GLY A 29 -12.24 -8.72 18.71
CA GLY A 29 -11.69 -7.38 18.92
C GLY A 29 -11.78 -6.45 17.72
N ALA A 30 -12.51 -6.82 16.66
CA ALA A 30 -12.68 -6.01 15.46
C ALA A 30 -14.16 -5.79 15.13
N THR A 31 -14.45 -4.75 14.35
CA THR A 31 -15.75 -4.58 13.70
C THR A 31 -15.67 -5.16 12.29
N VAL A 32 -16.51 -6.14 11.99
CA VAL A 32 -16.57 -6.74 10.65
C VAL A 32 -17.33 -5.80 9.71
N VAL A 33 -16.74 -5.53 8.55
CA VAL A 33 -17.33 -4.71 7.49
C VAL A 33 -17.67 -5.60 6.32
N HIS A 34 -18.94 -5.63 5.95
CA HIS A 34 -19.41 -6.37 4.77
C HIS A 34 -18.84 -5.71 3.50
N ALA A 35 -18.06 -6.46 2.73
CA ALA A 35 -17.34 -5.96 1.55
C ALA A 35 -17.09 -7.11 0.56
N ALA A 36 -17.44 -6.93 -0.70
CA ALA A 36 -17.09 -7.89 -1.75
C ALA A 36 -15.72 -7.57 -2.36
N TRP A 37 -15.05 -8.60 -2.88
CA TRP A 37 -13.85 -8.44 -3.68
C TRP A 37 -14.18 -7.75 -5.03
N PRO A 38 -13.36 -6.80 -5.50
CA PRO A 38 -12.17 -6.25 -4.85
C PRO A 38 -12.50 -5.25 -3.74
N LEU A 39 -11.74 -5.37 -2.64
CA LEU A 39 -11.86 -4.48 -1.48
C LEU A 39 -11.43 -3.06 -1.85
N THR A 40 -12.43 -2.24 -2.07
CA THR A 40 -12.31 -0.90 -2.62
C THR A 40 -12.84 0.15 -1.67
N GLN A 41 -13.88 -0.20 -0.92
CA GLN A 41 -14.64 0.73 -0.12
C GLN A 41 -13.83 1.36 1.02
N PRO A 42 -14.07 2.64 1.33
CA PRO A 42 -13.37 3.32 2.40
C PRO A 42 -13.83 2.80 3.75
N GLY A 43 -12.97 2.92 4.77
CA GLY A 43 -13.32 2.50 6.11
C GLY A 43 -13.09 1.05 6.47
N ILE A 44 -12.31 0.37 5.65
CA ILE A 44 -11.65 -0.88 6.01
C ILE A 44 -10.25 -0.50 6.49
N ASP A 45 -9.85 -1.03 7.65
CA ASP A 45 -8.49 -0.88 8.15
C ASP A 45 -7.58 -2.01 7.62
N VAL A 46 -8.13 -3.23 7.52
CA VAL A 46 -7.46 -4.43 6.99
C VAL A 46 -8.46 -5.27 6.19
N GLY A 47 -8.04 -5.74 5.03
CA GLY A 47 -8.77 -6.73 4.24
C GLY A 47 -8.21 -8.14 4.43
N VAL A 48 -9.08 -9.15 4.45
CA VAL A 48 -8.71 -10.57 4.37
C VAL A 48 -9.36 -11.16 3.12
N LEU A 49 -8.53 -11.63 2.20
CA LEU A 49 -8.96 -12.37 1.01
C LEU A 49 -8.81 -13.88 1.27
N VAL A 50 -9.93 -14.57 1.40
CA VAL A 50 -9.98 -16.03 1.56
C VAL A 50 -9.95 -16.67 0.17
N THR A 51 -8.81 -17.26 -0.18
CA THR A 51 -8.64 -17.98 -1.44
C THR A 51 -7.44 -18.92 -1.37
N GLU A 52 -7.56 -20.10 -1.97
CA GLU A 52 -6.44 -21.03 -2.12
C GLU A 52 -5.37 -20.54 -3.11
N ARG A 53 -5.75 -19.69 -4.07
CA ARG A 53 -4.84 -19.24 -5.13
C ARG A 53 -5.00 -17.75 -5.43
N VAL A 54 -3.91 -17.02 -5.26
CA VAL A 54 -3.83 -15.60 -5.62
C VAL A 54 -3.44 -15.44 -7.08
N THR A 55 -4.34 -14.91 -7.90
CA THR A 55 -4.05 -14.55 -9.29
C THR A 55 -3.13 -13.32 -9.38
N GLY A 56 -2.44 -13.12 -10.50
CA GLY A 56 -1.62 -11.91 -10.72
C GLY A 56 -2.43 -10.63 -10.63
N ARG A 57 -3.70 -10.66 -11.06
CA ARG A 57 -4.66 -9.55 -10.86
C ARG A 57 -4.93 -9.24 -9.40
N MET A 58 -5.18 -10.28 -8.61
CA MET A 58 -5.41 -10.12 -7.17
C MET A 58 -4.18 -9.53 -6.51
N ARG A 59 -2.99 -10.07 -6.81
CA ARG A 59 -1.71 -9.57 -6.32
C ARG A 59 -1.48 -8.10 -6.67
N ALA A 60 -1.68 -7.74 -7.94
CA ALA A 60 -1.57 -6.36 -8.41
C ALA A 60 -2.55 -5.43 -7.67
N ARG A 61 -3.77 -5.90 -7.40
CA ARG A 61 -4.75 -5.11 -6.64
C ARG A 61 -4.34 -4.93 -5.19
N MET A 62 -3.87 -5.98 -4.53
CA MET A 62 -3.41 -5.91 -3.14
C MET A 62 -2.26 -4.91 -2.97
N GLN A 63 -1.35 -4.84 -3.95
CA GLN A 63 -0.23 -3.89 -3.95
C GLN A 63 -0.68 -2.42 -4.06
N VAL A 64 -1.72 -2.14 -4.86
CA VAL A 64 -2.20 -0.78 -5.14
C VAL A 64 -3.33 -0.35 -4.17
N GLY A 65 -3.97 -1.31 -3.49
CA GLY A 65 -5.14 -1.09 -2.64
C GLY A 65 -4.93 -0.07 -1.52
N PRO A 66 -5.98 0.59 -1.01
CA PRO A 66 -5.85 1.69 -0.04
C PRO A 66 -5.49 1.24 1.40
N PHE A 67 -5.53 -0.05 1.70
CA PHE A 67 -5.20 -0.64 2.99
C PHE A 67 -4.51 -2.00 2.76
N PRO A 68 -3.79 -2.54 3.76
CA PRO A 68 -3.20 -3.87 3.63
C PRO A 68 -4.29 -4.94 3.46
N ILE A 69 -4.01 -5.89 2.57
CA ILE A 69 -4.85 -7.07 2.32
C ILE A 69 -3.98 -8.29 2.59
N VAL A 70 -4.40 -9.13 3.54
CA VAL A 70 -3.79 -10.44 3.81
C VAL A 70 -4.59 -11.55 3.14
N VAL A 71 -3.93 -12.68 2.91
CA VAL A 71 -4.54 -13.85 2.25
C VAL A 71 -4.47 -15.04 3.17
N CYS A 72 -5.55 -15.82 3.20
CA CYS A 72 -5.56 -17.13 3.82
C CYS A 72 -6.32 -18.13 2.95
N ALA A 73 -6.01 -19.42 3.10
CA ALA A 73 -6.61 -20.46 2.26
C ALA A 73 -8.06 -20.74 2.64
N SER A 74 -8.39 -20.65 3.94
CA SER A 74 -9.71 -20.99 4.46
C SER A 74 -10.27 -19.94 5.42
N ILE A 75 -11.58 -20.03 5.69
CA ILE A 75 -12.27 -19.20 6.69
C ILE A 75 -11.73 -19.46 8.10
N ALA A 76 -11.32 -20.69 8.39
CA ALA A 76 -10.80 -21.06 9.72
C ALA A 76 -9.51 -20.29 10.07
N ASP A 77 -8.73 -19.93 9.05
CA ASP A 77 -7.43 -19.24 9.20
C ASP A 77 -7.56 -17.72 9.33
N VAL A 78 -8.77 -17.16 9.19
CA VAL A 78 -9.01 -15.71 9.14
C VAL A 78 -8.50 -15.01 10.40
N GLN A 79 -8.77 -15.56 11.59
CA GLN A 79 -8.32 -14.96 12.84
C GLN A 79 -6.80 -14.95 12.93
N GLN A 80 -6.15 -16.06 12.57
CA GLN A 80 -4.69 -16.16 12.59
C GLN A 80 -4.05 -15.18 11.60
N ALA A 81 -4.63 -15.03 10.41
CA ALA A 81 -4.16 -14.07 9.41
C ALA A 81 -4.23 -12.62 9.91
N ILE A 82 -5.26 -12.28 10.70
CA ILE A 82 -5.43 -10.95 11.29
C ILE A 82 -4.46 -10.73 12.46
N ASP A 83 -4.30 -11.74 13.31
CA ASP A 83 -3.40 -11.67 14.47
C ASP A 83 -1.94 -11.46 14.05
N ALA A 84 -1.56 -11.94 12.85
CA ALA A 84 -0.25 -11.71 12.26
C ALA A 84 -0.04 -10.27 11.74
N VAL A 85 -1.10 -9.47 11.58
CA VAL A 85 -1.01 -8.09 11.08
C VAL A 85 -0.69 -7.12 12.23
N ASN A 86 0.28 -6.24 12.00
CA ASN A 86 0.47 -5.07 12.86
C ASN A 86 -0.68 -4.06 12.63
N LEU A 87 -1.80 -4.28 13.33
CA LEU A 87 -3.04 -3.50 13.19
C LEU A 87 -2.84 -1.99 13.40
N PRO A 88 -2.08 -1.51 14.41
CA PRO A 88 -1.78 -0.08 14.53
C PRO A 88 -1.12 0.50 13.27
N ARG A 89 -0.10 -0.18 12.74
CA ARG A 89 0.60 0.25 11.52
C ARG A 89 -0.33 0.20 10.29
N ALA A 90 -1.18 -0.82 10.18
CA ALA A 90 -2.16 -0.94 9.10
C ALA A 90 -3.13 0.26 9.08
N ARG A 91 -3.64 0.65 10.25
CA ARG A 91 -4.53 1.81 10.40
C ARG A 91 -3.84 3.12 10.03
N GLU A 92 -2.60 3.30 10.47
CA GLU A 92 -1.81 4.48 10.10
C GLU A 92 -1.59 4.57 8.59
N GLN A 93 -1.25 3.46 7.94
CA GLN A 93 -1.09 3.41 6.48
C GLN A 93 -2.40 3.68 5.72
N ALA A 94 -3.51 3.08 6.16
CA ALA A 94 -4.82 3.31 5.55
C ALA A 94 -5.24 4.79 5.67
N LEU A 95 -5.11 5.36 6.86
CA LEU A 95 -5.42 6.77 7.10
C LEU A 95 -4.55 7.70 6.25
N ALA A 96 -3.24 7.48 6.22
CA ALA A 96 -2.37 8.37 5.47
C ALA A 96 -2.58 8.23 3.95
N ARG A 97 -2.97 7.06 3.40
CA ARG A 97 -3.41 6.95 2.00
C ARG A 97 -4.72 7.69 1.74
N GLU A 98 -5.70 7.61 2.65
CA GLU A 98 -6.94 8.39 2.55
C GLU A 98 -6.64 9.90 2.54
N VAL A 99 -5.70 10.38 3.36
CA VAL A 99 -5.25 11.78 3.41
C VAL A 99 -4.58 12.19 2.10
N THR A 100 -3.60 11.42 1.61
CA THR A 100 -2.90 11.71 0.34
C THR A 100 -3.89 11.77 -0.83
N HIS A 101 -4.85 10.84 -0.88
CA HIS A 101 -5.86 10.82 -1.92
C HIS A 101 -6.79 12.04 -1.84
N THR A 102 -7.22 12.41 -0.63
CA THR A 102 -8.05 13.61 -0.41
C THR A 102 -7.29 14.88 -0.81
N ALA A 103 -6.01 14.99 -0.48
CA ALA A 103 -5.17 16.13 -0.88
C ALA A 103 -5.09 16.28 -2.40
N ARG A 104 -4.99 15.17 -3.15
CA ARG A 104 -4.99 15.20 -4.62
C ARG A 104 -6.33 15.63 -5.21
N GLN A 105 -7.44 15.19 -4.61
CA GLN A 105 -8.77 15.54 -5.09
C GLN A 105 -9.13 17.00 -4.78
N TYR A 106 -8.61 17.54 -3.67
CA TYR A 106 -8.86 18.91 -3.22
C TYR A 106 -7.55 19.67 -3.03
N PRO A 107 -6.85 20.04 -4.12
CA PRO A 107 -5.52 20.66 -4.03
C PRO A 107 -5.54 22.01 -3.28
N HIS A 108 -6.66 22.72 -3.31
CA HIS A 108 -6.83 24.00 -2.61
C HIS A 108 -7.15 23.88 -1.12
N ALA A 109 -7.36 22.66 -0.59
CA ALA A 109 -7.73 22.46 0.80
C ALA A 109 -6.54 22.50 1.79
N ASN A 110 -5.33 22.78 1.31
CA ASN A 110 -4.08 22.83 2.10
C ASN A 110 -3.87 21.60 3.01
N VAL A 111 -4.40 20.44 2.60
CA VAL A 111 -4.21 19.18 3.31
C VAL A 111 -2.77 18.73 3.03
N PRO A 112 -1.93 18.49 4.06
CA PRO A 112 -0.58 18.02 3.84
C PRO A 112 -0.61 16.73 3.04
N ALA A 113 -0.02 16.74 1.83
CA ALA A 113 0.19 15.52 1.08
C ALA A 113 1.27 14.72 1.82
N THR A 114 0.86 13.83 2.71
CA THR A 114 1.81 12.89 3.32
C THR A 114 2.35 12.03 2.19
N HIS A 115 3.62 12.19 1.85
CA HIS A 115 4.33 11.23 1.02
C HIS A 115 4.53 9.97 1.87
N LEU A 116 3.50 9.13 1.95
CA LEU A 116 3.74 7.77 2.37
C LEU A 116 4.61 7.12 1.28
N PRO A 117 5.74 6.51 1.66
CA PRO A 117 6.33 5.50 0.81
C PRO A 117 5.21 4.49 0.52
N ARG A 118 4.93 4.20 -0.76
CA ARG A 118 4.18 2.97 -1.10
C ARG A 118 4.85 1.84 -0.32
N PRO A 119 4.11 0.87 0.28
CA PRO A 119 4.74 -0.24 0.96
C PRO A 119 5.78 -0.82 0.03
N ARG A 120 7.02 -0.53 0.37
CA ARG A 120 8.18 -1.16 -0.20
C ARG A 120 8.24 -2.46 0.56
N GLU A 121 7.35 -3.39 0.21
CA GLU A 121 7.82 -4.77 0.11
C GLU A 121 8.94 -4.69 -0.91
N GLU A 122 10.14 -4.47 -0.38
CA GLU A 122 11.46 -4.78 -0.92
C GLU A 122 11.50 -5.15 -2.41
N ARG A 123 11.04 -4.24 -3.25
CA ARG A 123 11.45 -4.17 -4.64
C ARG A 123 12.47 -3.07 -4.67
N THR A 124 13.72 -3.48 -4.59
CA THR A 124 14.84 -2.80 -5.22
C THR A 124 14.47 -2.56 -6.70
N TRP A 125 13.68 -1.52 -6.96
CA TRP A 125 13.69 -0.82 -8.25
C TRP A 125 14.97 0.02 -8.40
N ALA A 126 16.06 -0.43 -7.78
CA ALA A 126 17.40 0.05 -8.03
C ALA A 126 17.88 -0.79 -9.22
N ARG A 127 18.14 -0.10 -10.34
CA ARG A 127 18.92 -0.54 -11.50
C ARG A 127 19.43 -2.00 -11.41
N GLY A 128 18.78 -2.87 -12.19
CA GLY A 128 19.35 -4.17 -12.59
C GLY A 128 18.95 -5.35 -11.71
N THR A 129 17.72 -5.86 -11.88
CA THR A 129 17.30 -7.29 -11.91
C THR A 129 15.80 -7.37 -11.64
N ASN A 130 14.98 -7.70 -12.65
CA ASN A 130 13.51 -7.76 -12.57
C ASN A 130 12.98 -9.04 -11.87
N VAL A 131 13.78 -9.61 -10.96
CA VAL A 131 13.51 -10.90 -10.32
C VAL A 131 12.27 -10.73 -9.43
N GLY A 132 11.13 -11.19 -9.91
CA GLY A 132 9.86 -11.14 -9.17
C GLY A 132 8.63 -10.72 -9.98
N VAL A 133 8.77 -10.31 -11.25
CA VAL A 133 7.63 -10.23 -12.17
C VAL A 133 7.47 -11.58 -12.85
N ARG A 134 6.32 -12.23 -12.63
CA ARG A 134 5.98 -13.49 -13.28
C ARG A 134 5.33 -13.22 -14.63
N VAL A 135 5.93 -13.73 -15.69
CA VAL A 135 5.51 -13.49 -17.08
C VAL A 135 5.06 -14.81 -17.68
N CYS A 136 3.84 -14.87 -18.20
CA CYS A 136 3.45 -16.00 -19.04
C CYS A 136 3.63 -15.65 -20.51
N VAL A 137 4.13 -16.59 -21.31
CA VAL A 137 4.33 -16.39 -22.74
C VAL A 137 3.34 -17.25 -23.52
N VAL A 138 2.69 -16.65 -24.52
CA VAL A 138 1.74 -17.30 -25.44
C VAL A 138 2.06 -16.95 -26.90
N GLY A 139 1.54 -17.74 -27.83
CA GLY A 139 1.71 -17.50 -29.27
C GLY A 139 2.92 -18.22 -29.86
N HIS A 140 3.42 -17.66 -30.96
CA HIS A 140 4.37 -18.33 -31.85
C HIS A 140 5.81 -17.95 -31.50
N GLY A 141 6.46 -18.81 -30.72
CA GLY A 141 7.90 -18.72 -30.48
C GLY A 141 8.29 -18.72 -29.00
N ARG A 142 9.59 -18.92 -28.76
CA ARG A 142 10.17 -18.78 -27.44
C ARG A 142 10.75 -17.39 -27.30
N VAL A 143 10.56 -16.80 -26.13
CA VAL A 143 11.15 -15.52 -25.77
C VAL A 143 12.15 -15.76 -24.66
N ASP A 144 13.37 -15.26 -24.85
CA ASP A 144 14.33 -15.15 -23.77
C ASP A 144 14.09 -13.85 -23.00
N LEU A 145 13.73 -13.96 -21.72
CA LEU A 145 13.47 -12.84 -20.82
C LEU A 145 14.35 -12.99 -19.57
N PRO A 146 15.67 -12.73 -19.69
CA PRO A 146 16.58 -12.88 -18.57
C PRO A 146 16.17 -11.95 -17.43
N GLY A 147 16.11 -12.50 -16.22
CA GLY A 147 15.70 -11.78 -15.02
C GLY A 147 14.19 -11.69 -14.79
N PHE A 148 13.36 -12.40 -15.56
CA PHE A 148 11.93 -12.58 -15.29
C PHE A 148 11.62 -14.03 -14.91
N ASP A 149 10.55 -14.26 -14.13
CA ASP A 149 10.03 -15.61 -13.86
C ASP A 149 9.08 -16.01 -14.99
N VAL A 150 9.59 -16.76 -15.97
CA VAL A 150 8.85 -17.10 -17.20
C VAL A 150 8.13 -18.43 -17.04
N VAL A 151 6.83 -18.44 -17.30
CA VAL A 151 5.97 -19.63 -17.29
C VAL A 151 5.27 -19.81 -18.63
N ALA A 152 4.89 -21.05 -18.95
CA ALA A 152 4.04 -21.31 -20.10
C ALA A 152 2.64 -20.72 -19.86
N GLY A 153 2.14 -19.95 -20.83
CA GLY A 153 0.83 -19.32 -20.75
C GLY A 153 -0.28 -20.11 -21.46
N PRO A 154 -1.56 -19.74 -21.22
CA PRO A 154 -1.99 -18.70 -20.28
C PRO A 154 -1.95 -19.19 -18.81
N ASP A 155 -1.34 -18.40 -17.92
CA ASP A 155 -1.28 -18.68 -16.47
C ASP A 155 -1.90 -17.51 -15.67
N LYS A 156 -2.99 -17.77 -14.95
CA LYS A 156 -3.69 -16.77 -14.12
C LYS A 156 -2.83 -16.28 -12.94
N GLY A 157 -1.78 -17.00 -12.57
CA GLY A 157 -0.78 -16.60 -11.58
C GLY A 157 0.24 -15.59 -12.09
N ALA A 158 0.33 -15.38 -13.41
CA ALA A 158 1.26 -14.41 -14.01
C ALA A 158 0.80 -12.97 -13.82
N ASP A 159 1.77 -12.06 -13.68
CA ASP A 159 1.54 -10.62 -13.54
C ASP A 159 1.30 -9.95 -14.89
N VAL A 160 1.88 -10.49 -15.97
CA VAL A 160 1.79 -10.00 -17.35
C VAL A 160 1.79 -11.19 -18.32
N CYS A 161 0.95 -11.11 -19.35
CA CYS A 161 1.04 -12.00 -20.52
C CYS A 161 1.88 -11.34 -21.61
N VAL A 162 2.85 -12.04 -22.17
CA VAL A 162 3.56 -11.65 -23.39
C VAL A 162 3.09 -12.56 -24.52
N ALA A 163 2.44 -11.97 -25.51
CA ALA A 163 2.03 -12.67 -26.71
C ALA A 163 2.99 -12.39 -27.86
N VAL A 164 3.45 -13.45 -28.49
CA VAL A 164 4.42 -13.43 -29.57
C VAL A 164 3.73 -13.72 -30.89
N ALA A 165 3.74 -12.75 -31.80
CA ALA A 165 3.28 -12.93 -33.17
C ALA A 165 4.27 -13.80 -33.97
N GLY A 166 3.74 -14.54 -34.95
CA GLY A 166 4.55 -15.27 -35.92
C GLY A 166 5.31 -14.34 -36.87
N PRO A 167 6.16 -14.91 -37.76
CA PRO A 167 6.94 -14.10 -38.72
C PRO A 167 6.06 -13.26 -39.66
N ASN A 168 4.82 -13.69 -39.92
CA ASN A 168 3.85 -12.99 -40.76
C ASN A 168 2.89 -12.10 -39.96
N GLY A 169 3.12 -11.91 -38.66
CA GLY A 169 2.21 -11.21 -37.76
C GLY A 169 1.21 -12.14 -37.09
N TRP A 170 0.01 -11.62 -36.82
CA TRP A 170 -1.08 -12.34 -36.16
C TRP A 170 -1.92 -13.11 -37.18
N GLU A 171 -2.26 -14.36 -36.85
CA GLU A 171 -3.08 -15.24 -37.66
C GLU A 171 -4.58 -15.08 -37.33
N ALA A 172 -5.43 -15.62 -38.20
CA ALA A 172 -6.87 -15.70 -37.97
C ALA A 172 -7.15 -16.67 -36.81
N GLY A 173 -7.56 -16.13 -35.65
CA GLY A 173 -7.77 -16.88 -34.41
C GLY A 173 -6.93 -16.37 -33.23
N ASP A 174 -5.84 -15.63 -33.50
CA ASP A 174 -4.99 -15.08 -32.44
C ASP A 174 -5.73 -14.02 -31.63
N ARG A 175 -6.63 -13.27 -32.26
CA ARG A 175 -7.41 -12.21 -31.60
C ARG A 175 -8.19 -12.77 -30.40
N GLU A 176 -8.83 -13.92 -30.55
CA GLU A 176 -9.59 -14.59 -29.49
C GLU A 176 -8.68 -15.01 -28.34
N ILE A 177 -7.52 -15.60 -28.66
CA ILE A 177 -6.51 -16.01 -27.67
C ILE A 177 -5.97 -14.79 -26.91
N LEU A 178 -5.67 -13.70 -27.62
CA LEU A 178 -5.21 -12.44 -27.02
C LEU A 178 -6.28 -11.83 -26.12
N ALA A 179 -7.54 -11.85 -26.55
CA ALA A 179 -8.67 -11.36 -25.76
C ALA A 179 -8.87 -12.20 -24.49
N GLU A 180 -8.77 -13.53 -24.57
CA GLU A 180 -8.84 -14.44 -23.42
C GLU A 180 -7.67 -14.24 -22.45
N CYS A 181 -6.45 -14.10 -22.97
CA CYS A 181 -5.26 -13.81 -22.16
C CYS A 181 -5.40 -12.47 -21.44
N PHE A 182 -5.85 -11.45 -22.15
CA PHE A 182 -6.13 -10.14 -21.58
C PHE A 182 -7.26 -10.22 -20.55
N ALA A 183 -8.32 -10.98 -20.82
CA ALA A 183 -9.45 -11.21 -19.92
C ALA A 183 -9.10 -12.09 -18.71
N ALA A 184 -8.02 -12.87 -18.74
CA ALA A 184 -7.51 -13.64 -17.60
C ALA A 184 -6.53 -12.84 -16.73
N ILE A 185 -5.59 -12.10 -17.34
CA ILE A 185 -4.43 -11.50 -16.66
C ILE A 185 -4.57 -9.99 -16.53
N GLY A 186 -5.22 -9.32 -17.47
CA GLY A 186 -5.53 -7.88 -17.43
C GLY A 186 -4.33 -6.98 -17.75
N ARG A 187 -3.20 -7.58 -18.09
CA ARG A 187 -2.01 -6.92 -18.64
C ARG A 187 -1.47 -7.81 -19.76
N LEU A 188 -1.49 -7.29 -20.98
CA LEU A 188 -1.03 -7.98 -22.17
C LEU A 188 0.00 -7.11 -22.88
N VAL A 189 1.14 -7.73 -23.20
CA VAL A 189 2.19 -7.18 -24.05
C VAL A 189 2.19 -7.96 -25.35
N VAL A 190 2.20 -7.27 -26.48
CA VAL A 190 2.20 -7.87 -27.82
C VAL A 190 3.48 -7.50 -28.57
N THR A 191 4.07 -8.44 -29.31
CA THR A 191 5.31 -8.18 -30.09
C THR A 191 5.07 -7.55 -31.46
N ALA A 192 3.84 -7.59 -31.98
CA ALA A 192 3.43 -6.97 -33.23
C ALA A 192 2.21 -6.06 -33.02
N PRO A 193 1.88 -5.15 -33.96
CA PRO A 193 0.68 -4.33 -33.88
C PRO A 193 -0.56 -5.20 -33.59
N PRO A 194 -1.38 -4.86 -32.57
CA PRO A 194 -2.49 -5.72 -32.15
C PRO A 194 -3.54 -5.84 -33.26
N PRO A 195 -4.20 -7.01 -33.40
CA PRO A 195 -5.39 -7.12 -34.23
C PRO A 195 -6.46 -6.08 -33.85
N PRO A 196 -7.24 -5.57 -34.81
CA PRO A 196 -8.28 -4.60 -34.54
C PRO A 196 -9.32 -5.15 -33.55
N GLY A 197 -9.82 -4.28 -32.67
CA GLY A 197 -10.82 -4.64 -31.65
C GLY A 197 -10.27 -5.24 -30.36
N LEU A 198 -8.95 -5.27 -30.17
CA LEU A 198 -8.34 -5.48 -28.85
C LEU A 198 -8.39 -4.21 -28.00
N ASP A 199 -8.32 -4.39 -26.68
CA ASP A 199 -8.40 -3.31 -25.69
C ASP A 199 -7.24 -2.31 -25.79
N ASP A 200 -7.51 -1.01 -25.62
CA ASP A 200 -6.52 0.07 -25.69
C ASP A 200 -5.41 -0.04 -24.63
N TRP A 201 -5.60 -0.85 -23.59
CA TRP A 201 -4.61 -1.08 -22.55
C TRP A 201 -3.52 -2.09 -22.93
N VAL A 202 -3.66 -2.77 -24.08
CA VAL A 202 -2.62 -3.65 -24.62
C VAL A 202 -1.37 -2.85 -24.95
N VAL A 203 -0.21 -3.33 -24.49
CA VAL A 203 1.08 -2.65 -24.68
C VAL A 203 1.83 -3.30 -25.84
N VAL A 204 2.22 -2.51 -26.84
CA VAL A 204 3.03 -3.00 -27.96
C VAL A 204 4.51 -2.86 -27.62
N ALA A 205 5.28 -3.94 -27.78
CA ALA A 205 6.71 -3.97 -27.45
C ALA A 205 7.60 -3.30 -28.50
N ARG A 206 7.42 -1.99 -28.71
CA ARG A 206 8.12 -1.21 -29.76
C ARG A 206 9.63 -1.04 -29.51
N HIS A 207 10.03 -0.95 -28.25
CA HIS A 207 11.41 -0.67 -27.82
C HIS A 207 12.06 -1.86 -27.10
N GLY A 208 11.42 -3.03 -27.16
CA GLY A 208 11.85 -4.25 -26.49
C GLY A 208 10.87 -4.72 -25.40
N LEU A 209 10.97 -6.00 -25.09
CA LEU A 209 10.05 -6.66 -24.15
C LEU A 209 10.23 -6.23 -22.69
N PRO A 210 11.45 -6.07 -22.15
CA PRO A 210 11.62 -5.66 -20.74
C PRO A 210 10.96 -4.30 -20.42
N GLU A 211 11.09 -3.33 -21.33
CA GLU A 211 10.47 -2.01 -21.17
C GLU A 211 8.95 -2.08 -21.27
N ALA A 212 8.43 -2.82 -22.25
CA ALA A 212 7.00 -3.02 -22.43
C ALA A 212 6.35 -3.75 -21.23
N ILE A 213 7.03 -4.75 -20.67
CA ILE A 213 6.59 -5.44 -19.45
C ILE A 213 6.58 -4.45 -18.28
N ALA A 214 7.63 -3.65 -18.11
CA ALA A 214 7.67 -2.63 -17.05
C ALA A 214 6.53 -1.61 -17.21
N GLN A 215 6.26 -1.13 -18.43
CA GLN A 215 5.16 -0.23 -18.74
C GLN A 215 3.80 -0.86 -18.41
N ALA A 216 3.59 -2.13 -18.79
CA ALA A 216 2.37 -2.87 -18.46
C ALA A 216 2.19 -3.03 -16.94
N CYS A 217 3.27 -3.32 -16.21
CA CYS A 217 3.24 -3.46 -14.75
C CYS A 217 2.95 -2.15 -14.00
N GLN A 218 3.31 -0.99 -14.57
CA GLN A 218 3.00 0.32 -13.97
C GLN A 218 1.50 0.64 -13.98
N ARG A 219 0.74 0.02 -14.88
CA ARG A 219 -0.70 0.21 -15.02
C ARG A 219 -1.48 -0.76 -14.12
N PRO A 220 -2.61 -0.36 -13.53
CA PRO A 220 -3.54 -1.31 -12.93
C PRO A 220 -4.05 -2.29 -14.02
N PRO A 221 -4.39 -3.54 -13.68
CA PRO A 221 -5.00 -4.46 -14.65
C PRO A 221 -6.31 -3.87 -15.22
N ALA A 222 -6.49 -3.98 -16.54
CA ALA A 222 -7.49 -3.21 -17.31
C ALA A 222 -8.94 -3.70 -17.18
N VAL A 223 -9.17 -4.98 -16.87
CA VAL A 223 -10.54 -5.44 -16.54
C VAL A 223 -11.00 -4.64 -15.33
N PRO A 224 -12.19 -4.00 -15.37
CA PRO A 224 -12.60 -3.06 -14.34
C PRO A 224 -12.76 -3.79 -13.00
N LEU A 225 -11.71 -3.74 -12.20
CA LEU A 225 -11.84 -3.80 -10.77
C LEU A 225 -12.55 -2.49 -10.40
N PRO A 226 -13.72 -2.52 -9.73
CA PRO A 226 -14.45 -1.32 -9.40
C PRO A 226 -13.52 -0.25 -8.83
N PRO A 227 -13.71 1.02 -9.23
CA PRO A 227 -12.88 2.12 -8.74
C PRO A 227 -12.91 2.11 -7.22
N VAL A 228 -11.78 2.39 -6.57
CA VAL A 228 -11.73 2.60 -5.11
C VAL A 228 -12.64 3.80 -4.82
N PRO A 229 -13.80 3.65 -4.13
CA PRO A 229 -14.58 4.81 -3.74
C PRO A 229 -13.71 5.71 -2.87
N VAL A 230 -13.69 6.97 -3.28
CA VAL A 230 -12.91 8.03 -2.69
C VAL A 230 -13.36 8.27 -1.24
N SER A 231 -12.42 8.09 -0.30
CA SER A 231 -12.27 8.76 1.01
C SER A 231 -13.54 9.16 1.79
N ARG A 232 -13.61 8.73 3.06
CA ARG A 232 -14.53 9.22 4.11
C ARG A 232 -14.52 10.74 4.31
N VAL A 233 -13.48 11.43 3.85
CA VAL A 233 -13.36 12.90 3.96
C VAL A 233 -14.24 13.62 2.95
N ALA A 234 -14.59 12.98 1.82
CA ALA A 234 -15.48 13.58 0.81
C ALA A 234 -16.97 13.47 1.20
N THR A 235 -17.41 12.34 1.76
CA THR A 235 -18.82 12.11 2.11
C THR A 235 -19.24 12.76 3.43
N ALA A 236 -18.30 13.07 4.34
CA ALA A 236 -18.61 13.82 5.55
C ALA A 236 -18.77 15.34 5.32
N ARG A 237 -18.43 15.87 4.13
CA ARG A 237 -18.21 17.31 3.94
C ARG A 237 -19.23 18.06 3.10
N PHE A 238 -20.20 17.39 2.48
CA PHE A 238 -21.13 18.06 1.56
C PHE A 238 -22.56 18.33 2.09
N ARG A 239 -22.83 18.13 3.39
CA ARG A 239 -24.14 18.51 3.96
C ARG A 239 -24.14 19.67 4.96
N ARG A 240 -22.99 20.24 5.33
CA ARG A 240 -22.91 21.42 6.22
C ARG A 240 -21.71 22.30 5.89
N ARG A 241 -21.79 23.04 4.78
CA ARG A 241 -21.10 24.32 4.63
C ARG A 241 -21.71 25.27 5.66
N THR A 242 -20.94 25.76 6.64
CA THR A 242 -20.74 27.22 6.85
C THR A 242 -19.92 27.65 8.09
N LEU A 243 -19.45 26.82 9.05
CA LEU A 243 -18.93 27.42 10.31
C LEU A 243 -17.67 26.84 11.01
N TRP A 244 -16.94 25.85 10.47
CA TRP A 244 -15.95 25.11 11.29
C TRP A 244 -14.53 24.99 10.73
N GLU A 245 -14.04 25.98 9.98
CA GLU A 245 -12.64 26.05 9.55
C GLU A 245 -11.61 26.19 10.70
N PRO A 246 -11.84 26.91 11.81
CA PRO A 246 -10.80 27.05 12.84
C PRO A 246 -10.58 25.77 13.67
N ILE A 247 -11.56 24.88 13.80
CA ILE A 247 -11.46 23.71 14.70
C ILE A 247 -10.63 22.57 14.11
N ILE A 248 -10.64 22.38 12.79
CA ILE A 248 -9.93 21.27 12.17
C ILE A 248 -8.41 21.49 12.26
N VAL A 249 -7.95 22.74 12.13
CA VAL A 249 -6.56 23.12 12.37
C VAL A 249 -6.19 22.86 13.83
N SER A 250 -7.07 23.21 14.78
CA SER A 250 -6.83 22.95 16.22
C SER A 250 -6.70 21.48 16.57
N VAL A 251 -7.45 20.57 15.92
CA VAL A 251 -7.38 19.12 16.21
C VAL A 251 -6.11 18.49 15.64
N ILE A 252 -5.69 18.89 14.43
CA ILE A 252 -4.44 18.41 13.83
C ILE A 252 -3.24 18.92 14.64
N VAL A 253 -3.27 20.19 15.06
CA VAL A 253 -2.27 20.78 15.94
C VAL A 253 -2.28 20.12 17.33
N ALA A 254 -3.44 19.83 17.91
CA ALA A 254 -3.55 19.18 19.22
C ALA A 254 -3.08 17.71 19.20
N VAL A 255 -3.29 16.97 18.11
CA VAL A 255 -2.78 15.59 17.97
C VAL A 255 -1.28 15.58 17.67
N GLY A 256 -0.77 16.57 16.94
CA GLY A 256 0.66 16.79 16.75
C GLY A 256 1.37 17.21 18.05
N LEU A 257 0.77 18.13 18.81
CA LEU A 257 1.28 18.59 20.10
C LEU A 257 1.20 17.49 21.17
N SER A 258 0.13 16.68 21.22
CA SER A 258 -0.01 15.63 22.24
C SER A 258 1.03 14.51 22.10
N ARG A 259 1.63 14.34 20.91
CA ARG A 259 2.76 13.42 20.69
C ARG A 259 4.13 14.07 20.95
N MET A 260 4.25 15.39 20.80
CA MET A 260 5.50 16.13 21.02
C MET A 260 5.70 16.58 22.48
N LEU A 261 4.62 16.89 23.20
CA LEU A 261 4.67 17.36 24.59
C LEU A 261 5.31 16.36 25.56
N PRO A 262 4.96 15.05 25.53
CA PRO A 262 5.54 14.06 26.44
C PRO A 262 7.05 13.89 26.21
N VAL A 263 7.48 13.95 24.95
CA VAL A 263 8.90 13.82 24.57
C VAL A 263 9.69 15.06 24.98
N ALA A 264 9.14 16.26 24.77
CA ALA A 264 9.78 17.51 25.18
C ALA A 264 9.88 17.63 26.72
N VAL A 265 8.82 17.25 27.46
CA VAL A 265 8.82 17.22 28.92
C VAL A 265 9.80 16.18 29.46
N ALA A 266 9.85 14.98 28.87
CA ALA A 266 10.82 13.96 29.24
C ALA A 266 12.27 14.40 28.98
N ALA A 267 12.53 15.08 27.86
CA ALA A 267 13.85 15.61 27.53
C ALA A 267 14.27 16.74 28.49
N ALA A 268 13.36 17.64 28.85
CA ALA A 268 13.62 18.70 29.81
C ALA A 268 13.89 18.14 31.22
N LEU A 269 13.08 17.18 31.68
CA LEU A 269 13.29 16.51 32.97
C LEU A 269 14.60 15.72 32.99
N ALA A 270 14.95 15.04 31.90
CA ALA A 270 16.23 14.35 31.76
C ALA A 270 17.41 15.32 31.81
N GLY A 271 17.31 16.49 31.16
CA GLY A 271 18.31 17.55 31.21
C GLY A 271 18.50 18.13 32.62
N VAL A 272 17.41 18.40 33.34
CA VAL A 272 17.45 18.88 34.73
C VAL A 272 18.05 17.83 35.67
N LEU A 273 17.61 16.57 35.56
CA LEU A 273 18.16 15.47 36.38
C LEU A 273 19.64 15.22 36.08
N TYR A 274 20.07 15.36 34.82
CA TYR A 274 21.48 15.29 34.43
C TYR A 274 22.30 16.44 35.02
N GLY A 275 21.78 17.68 34.96
CA GLY A 275 22.41 18.86 35.56
C GLY A 275 22.56 18.75 37.08
N VAL A 276 21.52 18.30 37.78
CA VAL A 276 21.54 18.08 39.24
C VAL A 276 22.50 16.94 39.63
N ARG A 277 22.56 15.85 38.85
CA ARG A 277 23.56 14.79 39.07
C ARG A 277 24.98 15.28 38.85
N ARG A 278 25.21 16.11 37.83
CA ARG A 278 26.52 16.72 37.53
C ARG A 278 26.96 17.68 38.63
N SER A 279 26.07 18.55 39.12
CA SER A 279 26.38 19.47 40.21
C SER A 279 26.62 18.73 41.54
N ARG A 280 25.87 17.65 41.83
CA ARG A 280 26.14 16.78 42.99
C ARG A 280 27.46 16.01 42.89
N ARG A 281 27.91 15.65 41.69
CA ARG A 281 29.25 15.08 41.47
C ARG A 281 30.36 16.11 41.67
N GLN A 282 30.15 17.36 41.27
CA GLN A 282 31.10 18.46 41.51
C GLN A 282 31.10 18.93 42.98
N ALA A 283 29.95 18.90 43.66
CA ALA A 283 29.84 19.23 45.08
C ALA A 283 30.44 18.16 46.01
N LYS A 284 30.63 16.93 45.52
CA LYS A 284 31.37 15.86 46.22
C LYS A 284 32.88 15.91 46.01
N SER A 285 33.40 16.88 45.27
CA SER A 285 34.83 17.18 45.24
C SER A 285 35.14 18.59 45.78
N PRO A 286 34.99 18.84 47.09
CA PRO A 286 35.61 20.00 47.69
C PRO A 286 37.11 19.68 47.91
N GLY A 287 37.99 20.43 47.24
CA GLY A 287 39.35 20.65 47.75
C GLY A 287 40.47 19.70 47.30
N ARG A 288 40.79 19.66 46.01
CA ARG A 288 42.21 19.67 45.58
C ARG A 288 42.60 21.09 45.17
N ALA A 289 42.50 22.01 46.13
CA ALA A 289 42.98 23.39 46.03
C ALA A 289 43.82 23.75 47.27
N TRP A 290 44.52 22.75 47.82
CA TRP A 290 45.41 22.88 49.00
C TRP A 290 46.82 22.30 48.76
N ALA A 291 47.22 22.11 47.49
CA ALA A 291 48.49 21.45 47.16
C ALA A 291 49.38 22.22 46.17
N GLU A 292 49.31 23.56 46.13
CA GLU A 292 50.23 24.38 45.32
C GLU A 292 50.91 25.54 46.09
N ASN A 293 50.83 25.60 47.43
CA ASN A 293 51.52 26.62 48.23
C ASN A 293 52.48 26.05 49.31
N LEU A 294 53.07 24.87 49.08
CA LEU A 294 54.09 24.30 49.98
C LEU A 294 55.33 23.77 49.26
N VAL A 295 55.62 24.27 48.05
CA VAL A 295 56.92 24.11 47.39
C VAL A 295 57.35 25.47 46.83
N GLN A 296 57.61 26.42 47.73
CA GLN A 296 58.53 27.55 47.58
C GLN A 296 58.40 28.42 48.85
N GLY A 297 59.32 28.23 49.80
CA GLY A 297 59.40 28.96 51.07
C GLY A 297 59.82 28.06 52.21
#